data_AF-A0A6J5G073-F1
#
_entry.id   AF-A0A6J5G073-F1
#
_cell.length_a   1.000
_cell.length_b   1.000
_cell.length_c   1.000
_cell.angle_alpha   90.00
_cell.angle_beta   90.00
_cell.angle_gamma   90.00
#
_symmetry.space_group_name_H-M   'P 1'
#
loop_
_entity.id
_entity.type
_entity.pdbx_description
1 polymer ?
#
loop_
_entity_poly.entity_id
_entity_poly.type
_entity_poly.pdbx_seq_one_letter_code
_entity_poly.pdbx_strand_id
1 'polypeptide(L)'
;MNQPMWLKPLFRPGRLLATSGALTALNANGIPVVSVLLRHVAGDWGTVSDQDRQQNDLSISAGLRLISLYRLPDQTRILVITEWDRSSTTIEHLDDVVPDSVARPERPTSRRYPVWPFASYVQERRA
;
A
#
# COMPACT_ATOMS: atom_id res chain seq x y z
N MET A 1 2.81 -15.81 25.81
CA MET A 1 3.16 -16.72 24.70
C MET A 1 2.99 -15.94 23.40
N ASN A 2 4.07 -15.40 22.85
CA ASN A 2 4.01 -14.69 21.56
C ASN A 2 4.15 -15.72 20.45
N GLN A 3 3.03 -16.10 19.84
CA GLN A 3 3.04 -16.89 18.62
C GLN A 3 3.72 -16.05 17.52
N PRO A 4 4.79 -16.54 16.86
CA PRO A 4 5.33 -15.84 15.71
C PRO A 4 4.24 -15.82 14.63
N MET A 5 3.74 -14.63 14.29
CA MET A 5 2.91 -14.46 13.10
C MET A 5 3.79 -14.72 11.87
N TRP A 6 3.81 -15.96 11.41
CA TRP A 6 4.41 -16.29 10.13
C TRP A 6 3.56 -15.70 9.02
N LEU A 7 4.05 -14.62 8.43
CA LEU A 7 3.48 -14.04 7.23
C LEU A 7 3.78 -15.00 6.07
N LYS A 8 2.74 -15.66 5.55
CA LYS A 8 2.84 -16.49 4.34
C LYS A 8 2.55 -15.59 3.13
N PRO A 9 3.55 -15.20 2.34
CA PRO A 9 3.32 -14.36 1.18
C PRO A 9 2.46 -15.10 0.14
N LEU A 10 1.49 -14.40 -0.44
CA LEU A 10 0.60 -14.93 -1.47
C LEU A 10 1.33 -15.12 -2.82
N PHE A 11 2.37 -14.34 -3.06
CA PHE A 11 3.19 -14.38 -4.26
C PHE A 11 4.63 -13.94 -3.96
N ARG A 12 5.55 -14.24 -4.88
CA ARG A 12 6.94 -13.75 -4.79
C ARG A 12 7.00 -12.32 -5.33
N PRO A 13 7.63 -11.36 -4.63
CA PRO A 13 7.72 -9.98 -5.11
C PRO A 13 8.83 -9.77 -6.16
N GLY A 14 9.74 -10.72 -6.35
CA GLY A 14 10.88 -10.53 -7.24
C GLY A 14 11.84 -9.44 -6.73
N ARG A 15 12.44 -8.68 -7.65
CA ARG A 15 13.35 -7.57 -7.34
C ARG A 15 12.57 -6.37 -6.82
N LEU A 16 12.91 -5.90 -5.62
CA LEU A 16 12.34 -4.68 -5.06
C LEU A 16 13.02 -3.44 -5.65
N LEU A 17 12.21 -2.52 -6.19
CA LEU A 17 12.61 -1.20 -6.67
C LEU A 17 11.79 -0.14 -5.92
N ALA A 18 12.39 1.01 -5.62
CA ALA A 18 11.69 2.12 -5.00
C ALA A 18 12.19 3.44 -5.59
N THR A 19 11.28 4.34 -5.95
CA THR A 19 11.66 5.67 -6.43
C THR A 19 12.13 6.54 -5.29
N SER A 20 12.97 7.54 -5.58
CA SER A 20 13.45 8.50 -4.57
C SER A 20 12.30 9.24 -3.89
N GLY A 21 11.25 9.61 -4.64
CA GLY A 21 10.03 10.20 -4.11
C GLY A 21 9.35 9.28 -3.09
N ALA A 22 9.20 7.99 -3.41
CA ALA A 22 8.58 7.02 -2.50
C ALA A 22 9.40 6.89 -1.21
N LEU A 23 10.72 6.75 -1.33
CA LEU A 23 11.63 6.66 -0.19
C LEU A 23 11.54 7.92 0.71
N THR A 24 11.48 9.10 0.09
CA THR A 24 11.37 10.37 0.80
C THR A 24 10.06 10.46 1.58
N ALA A 25 8.94 10.16 0.94
CA ALA A 25 7.61 10.16 1.56
C ALA A 25 7.49 9.15 2.71
N LEU A 26 8.00 7.92 2.50
CA LEU A 26 8.01 6.88 3.51
C LEU A 26 8.87 7.27 4.72
N ASN A 27 10.06 7.82 4.49
CA ASN A 27 10.96 8.29 5.55
C ASN A 27 10.33 9.45 6.34
N ALA A 28 9.71 10.42 5.67
CA ALA A 28 9.04 11.56 6.32
C ALA A 28 7.89 11.11 7.25
N ASN A 29 7.25 9.97 6.95
CA ASN A 29 6.19 9.38 7.76
C ASN A 29 6.69 8.31 8.75
N GLY A 30 8.00 8.03 8.80
CA GLY A 30 8.56 7.00 9.67
C GLY A 30 8.11 5.58 9.32
N ILE A 31 7.77 5.32 8.05
CA ILE A 31 7.26 4.03 7.58
C ILE A 31 8.38 3.31 6.83
N PRO A 32 8.80 2.11 7.27
CA PRO A 32 9.78 1.31 6.55
C PRO A 32 9.24 0.82 5.20
N VAL A 33 10.08 0.86 4.16
CA VAL A 33 9.76 0.32 2.82
C VAL A 33 9.30 -1.13 2.90
N VAL A 34 9.96 -1.94 3.73
CA VAL A 34 9.62 -3.35 3.94
C VAL A 34 8.21 -3.53 4.48
N SER A 35 7.69 -2.59 5.27
CA SER A 35 6.31 -2.67 5.78
C SER A 35 5.29 -2.55 4.66
N VAL A 36 5.55 -1.69 3.67
CA VAL A 36 4.70 -1.54 2.49
C VAL A 36 4.74 -2.81 1.64
N LEU A 37 5.94 -3.36 1.42
CA LEU A 37 6.10 -4.62 0.69
C LEU A 37 5.37 -5.79 1.36
N LEU A 38 5.51 -5.92 2.69
CA LEU A 38 4.89 -7.01 3.44
C LEU A 38 3.36 -6.97 3.38
N ARG A 39 2.76 -5.78 3.37
CA ARG A 39 1.32 -5.62 3.14
C ARG A 39 0.93 -6.11 1.74
N HIS A 40 1.67 -5.68 0.72
CA HIS A 40 1.40 -6.05 -0.67
C HIS A 40 1.44 -7.57 -0.88
N VAL A 41 2.50 -8.23 -0.40
CA VAL A 41 2.64 -9.70 -0.55
C VAL A 41 1.68 -10.48 0.33
N ALA A 42 1.12 -9.88 1.39
CA ALA A 42 0.08 -10.48 2.20
C ALA A 42 -1.33 -10.34 1.60
N GLY A 43 -1.48 -9.63 0.47
CA GLY A 43 -2.78 -9.33 -0.13
C GLY A 43 -3.53 -8.18 0.53
N ASP A 44 -2.87 -7.39 1.37
CA ASP A 44 -3.42 -6.12 1.81
C ASP A 44 -3.20 -5.09 0.71
N TRP A 45 -4.20 -4.94 -0.16
CA TRP A 45 -4.17 -4.04 -1.31
C TRP A 45 -4.32 -2.56 -0.97
N GLY A 46 -4.48 -2.22 0.32
CA GLY A 46 -4.65 -0.86 0.80
C GLY A 46 -5.97 -0.21 0.38
N THR A 47 -5.89 1.00 -0.18
CA THR A 47 -7.02 1.89 -0.50
C THR A 47 -7.50 1.77 -1.95
N VAL A 48 -7.34 0.59 -2.58
CA VAL A 48 -7.93 0.31 -3.90
C VAL A 48 -9.43 0.01 -3.79
N SER A 49 -10.16 0.06 -4.91
CA SER A 49 -11.58 -0.30 -4.94
C SER A 49 -11.80 -1.78 -4.65
N ASP A 50 -13.02 -2.18 -4.27
CA ASP A 50 -13.36 -3.59 -4.07
C ASP A 50 -13.22 -4.41 -5.35
N GLN A 51 -13.51 -3.81 -6.50
CA GLN A 51 -13.32 -4.41 -7.81
C GLN A 51 -11.83 -4.65 -8.09
N ASP A 52 -10.96 -3.67 -7.79
CA ASP A 52 -9.51 -3.82 -7.98
C ASP A 52 -8.92 -4.86 -7.02
N ARG A 53 -9.44 -4.95 -5.78
CA ARG A 53 -9.08 -6.00 -4.82
C ARG A 53 -9.40 -7.39 -5.38
N GLN A 54 -10.63 -7.59 -5.87
CA GLN A 54 -11.01 -8.87 -6.51
C GLN A 54 -10.17 -9.15 -7.75
N GLN A 55 -9.89 -8.13 -8.56
CA GLN A 55 -9.04 -8.26 -9.73
C GLN A 55 -7.62 -8.69 -9.35
N ASN A 56 -7.04 -8.13 -8.29
CA ASN A 56 -5.73 -8.56 -7.79
C ASN A 56 -5.75 -10.02 -7.32
N ASP A 57 -6.78 -10.41 -6.57
CA ASP A 57 -6.92 -11.78 -6.07
C ASP A 57 -6.95 -12.80 -7.23
N LEU A 58 -7.72 -12.50 -8.29
CA LEU A 58 -7.74 -13.31 -9.52
C LEU A 58 -6.40 -13.28 -10.26
N SER A 59 -5.77 -12.11 -10.32
CA SER A 59 -4.50 -11.86 -11.01
C SER A 59 -3.33 -12.63 -10.40
N ILE A 60 -3.38 -13.01 -9.12
CA ILE A 60 -2.38 -13.88 -8.49
C ILE A 60 -2.30 -15.21 -9.25
N SER A 61 -3.44 -15.88 -9.44
CA SER A 61 -3.51 -17.16 -10.14
C SER A 61 -3.38 -17.04 -11.66
N ALA A 62 -3.89 -15.94 -12.24
CA ALA A 62 -3.87 -15.71 -13.68
C ALA A 62 -2.51 -15.21 -14.20
N GLY A 63 -1.55 -14.92 -13.33
CA GLY A 63 -0.24 -14.40 -13.72
C GLY A 63 -0.31 -13.00 -14.33
N LEU A 64 -1.20 -12.14 -13.82
CA LEU A 64 -1.36 -10.75 -14.27
C LEU A 64 -0.72 -9.78 -13.28
N ARG A 65 -0.46 -8.54 -13.71
CA ARG A 65 0.12 -7.48 -12.85
C ARG A 65 -0.76 -7.24 -11.63
N LEU A 66 -0.12 -6.99 -10.48
CA LEU A 66 -0.79 -6.66 -9.22
C LEU A 66 -0.54 -5.20 -8.85
N ILE A 67 -1.54 -4.54 -8.30
CA ILE A 67 -1.47 -3.12 -7.93
C ILE A 67 -2.01 -2.91 -6.52
N SER A 68 -1.26 -2.19 -5.69
CA SER A 68 -1.76 -1.68 -4.40
C SER A 68 -1.56 -0.19 -4.30
N LEU A 69 -2.45 0.45 -3.56
CA LEU A 69 -2.37 1.86 -3.25
C LEU A 69 -2.42 2.03 -1.74
N TYR A 70 -1.42 2.69 -1.17
CA TYR A 70 -1.39 2.98 0.25
C TYR A 70 -1.43 4.48 0.47
N ARG A 71 -2.22 4.91 1.45
CA ARG A 71 -2.25 6.30 1.91
C ARG A 71 -1.47 6.42 3.21
N LEU A 72 -0.44 7.26 3.20
CA LEU A 72 0.37 7.59 4.36
C LEU A 72 -0.38 8.55 5.30
N PRO A 73 0.07 8.72 6.56
CA PRO A 73 -0.57 9.64 7.52
C PRO A 73 -0.73 11.09 7.03
N ASP A 74 0.23 11.59 6.25
CA ASP A 74 0.20 12.91 5.62
C ASP A 74 -0.66 12.99 4.34
N GLN A 75 -1.45 11.96 4.05
CA GLN A 75 -2.27 11.78 2.83
C GLN A 75 -1.48 11.50 1.55
N THR A 76 -0.14 11.49 1.61
CA THR A 76 0.70 11.07 0.49
C THR A 76 0.34 9.65 0.06
N ARG A 77 0.33 9.41 -1.26
CA ARG A 77 -0.03 8.10 -1.82
C ARG A 77 1.21 7.36 -2.32
N ILE A 78 1.27 6.08 -1.98
CA ILE A 78 2.30 5.15 -2.40
C ILE A 78 1.65 4.08 -3.27
N LEU A 79 2.07 4.03 -4.53
CA LEU A 79 1.67 3.01 -5.48
C LEU A 79 2.68 1.85 -5.40
N VAL A 80 2.18 0.61 -5.38
CA VAL A 80 3.02 -0.58 -5.42
C VAL A 80 2.54 -1.47 -6.55
N ILE A 81 3.45 -1.77 -7.47
CA ILE A 81 3.16 -2.57 -8.65
C ILE A 81 4.06 -3.79 -8.64
N THR A 82 3.48 -4.98 -8.79
CA THR A 82 4.24 -6.20 -9.09
C THR A 82 3.95 -6.64 -10.51
N GLU A 83 5.01 -6.76 -11.31
CA GLU A 83 4.92 -7.18 -12.71
C GLU A 83 4.27 -8.56 -12.86
N TRP A 84 3.65 -8.79 -14.02
CA TRP A 84 2.84 -9.99 -14.29
C TRP A 84 3.65 -11.29 -14.14
N ASP A 85 4.93 -11.25 -14.53
CA ASP A 85 5.90 -12.35 -14.42
C ASP A 85 6.55 -12.45 -13.03
N ARG A 86 6.16 -11.58 -12.09
CA ARG A 86 6.74 -11.48 -10.74
C ARG A 86 8.25 -11.24 -10.72
N SER A 87 8.81 -10.66 -11.78
CA SER A 87 10.23 -10.33 -11.87
C SER A 87 10.62 -9.17 -10.95
N SER A 88 9.72 -8.21 -10.74
CA SER A 88 9.95 -7.06 -9.87
C SER A 88 8.67 -6.52 -9.21
N THR A 89 8.87 -5.92 -8.04
CA THR A 89 7.91 -5.05 -7.35
C THR A 89 8.51 -3.65 -7.27
N THR A 90 7.79 -2.66 -7.82
CA THR A 90 8.19 -1.25 -7.79
C THR A 90 7.29 -0.49 -6.82
N ILE A 91 7.90 0.33 -5.97
CA ILE A 91 7.23 1.24 -5.04
C ILE A 91 7.44 2.68 -5.52
N GLU A 92 6.36 3.37 -5.80
CA GLU A 92 6.36 4.70 -6.39
C GLU A 92 5.55 5.68 -5.55
N HIS A 93 5.99 6.93 -5.54
CA HIS A 93 5.21 8.05 -5.03
C HIS A 93 4.18 8.40 -6.09
N LEU A 94 2.90 8.42 -5.71
CA LEU A 94 1.83 8.85 -6.61
C LEU A 94 1.53 10.33 -6.37
N ASP A 95 2.12 11.16 -7.22
CA ASP A 95 1.78 12.56 -7.35
C ASP A 95 0.46 12.69 -8.15
N ASP A 96 -0.71 12.83 -7.50
CA ASP A 96 -1.87 13.40 -8.20
C ASP A 96 -2.34 14.72 -7.60
N VAL A 97 -2.79 15.58 -8.52
CA VAL A 97 -3.43 16.89 -8.33
C VAL A 97 -4.37 16.91 -7.12
N VAL A 98 -4.19 17.92 -6.28
CA VAL A 98 -5.00 18.23 -5.08
C VAL A 98 -6.50 18.30 -5.42
N PRO A 99 -7.37 17.68 -4.60
CA PRO A 99 -8.57 18.38 -4.16
C PRO A 99 -8.65 18.46 -2.64
N ASP A 100 -8.84 19.70 -2.20
CA ASP A 100 -9.17 20.24 -0.88
C ASP A 100 -8.89 19.44 0.40
N SER A 101 -7.93 19.97 1.15
CA SER A 101 -8.07 20.42 2.54
C SER A 101 -9.06 19.63 3.43
N VAL A 102 -8.62 18.51 4.01
CA VAL A 102 -9.27 17.95 5.21
C VAL A 102 -8.24 17.74 6.33
N ALA A 103 -8.61 18.25 7.50
CA ALA A 103 -7.81 18.52 8.69
C ALA A 103 -6.87 17.38 9.14
N ARG A 104 -5.67 17.80 9.57
CA ARG A 104 -4.64 16.99 10.23
C ARG A 104 -5.13 16.46 11.58
N PRO A 105 -5.26 15.14 11.80
CA PRO A 105 -5.47 14.62 13.15
C PRO A 105 -4.14 14.63 13.94
N GLU A 106 -4.23 14.91 15.24
CA GLU A 106 -3.07 15.00 16.13
C GLU A 106 -2.42 13.64 16.43
N ARG A 107 -1.09 13.64 16.55
CA ARG A 107 -0.24 12.46 16.71
C ARG A 107 -0.14 12.01 18.18
N PRO A 108 -0.37 10.73 18.51
CA PRO A 108 0.09 10.17 19.78
C PRO A 108 1.57 9.76 19.70
N THR A 109 2.40 10.27 20.62
CA THR A 109 3.88 10.21 20.60
C THR A 109 4.50 8.92 21.17
N SER A 110 3.71 7.88 21.46
CA SER A 110 4.16 6.73 22.27
C SER A 110 4.10 5.34 21.60
N ARG A 111 3.90 5.23 20.28
CA ARG A 111 3.74 3.91 19.62
C ARG A 111 4.93 3.47 18.77
N ARG A 112 5.29 2.19 18.91
CA ARG A 112 6.35 1.49 18.16
C ARG A 112 5.94 1.05 16.74
N TYR A 113 4.69 1.25 16.34
CA TYR A 113 4.17 0.86 15.02
C TYR A 113 3.31 1.99 14.42
N PRO A 114 3.40 2.23 13.09
CA PRO A 114 2.60 3.25 12.40
C PRO A 114 1.12 2.88 12.41
N VAL A 115 0.25 3.87 12.65
CA VAL A 115 -1.20 3.75 12.51
C VAL A 115 -1.55 4.14 11.08
N TRP A 116 -2.10 3.20 10.33
CA TRP A 116 -2.67 3.47 9.02
C TRP A 116 -4.09 4.00 9.18
N PRO A 117 -4.48 5.07 8.47
CA PRO A 117 -5.87 5.50 8.48
C PRO A 117 -6.75 4.37 7.91
N PHE A 118 -7.82 4.02 8.62
CA PHE A 118 -8.90 3.19 8.07
C PHE A 118 -9.60 4.02 6.99
N ALA A 119 -9.46 3.65 5.73
CA ALA A 119 -10.18 4.30 4.65
C ALA A 119 -11.62 3.75 4.62
N SER A 120 -12.57 4.52 5.13
CA SER A 120 -13.99 4.34 4.79
C SER A 120 -14.25 5.07 3.47
N TYR A 121 -14.49 4.32 2.39
CA TYR A 121 -14.90 4.91 1.12
C TYR A 121 -16.41 5.17 1.12
N VAL A 122 -16.79 6.40 0.79
CA VAL A 122 -18.15 6.75 0.37
C VAL A 122 -18.32 6.25 -1.07
N GLN A 123 -19.29 5.35 -1.28
CA GLN A 123 -19.70 4.90 -2.60
C GLN A 123 -20.21 6.09 -3.42
N GLU A 124 -19.49 6.49 -4.47
CA GLU A 124 -20.11 7.23 -5.56
C GLU A 124 -21.00 6.25 -6.34
N ARG A 125 -22.27 6.15 -5.93
CA ARG A 125 -23.30 5.49 -6.72
C ARG A 125 -23.54 6.34 -7.97
N ARG A 126 -23.12 5.86 -9.14
CA ARG A 126 -23.66 6.38 -10.41
C ARG A 126 -25.06 5.80 -10.61
N ALA A 127 -26.03 6.70 -10.71
CA ALA A 127 -27.37 6.43 -11.21
C ALA A 127 -27.35 6.30 -12.74
#